data_AF-A0A0M4D1B8-F1
#
_entry.id   AF-A0A0M4D1B8-F1
#
_cell.length_a   1.000
_cell.length_b   1.000
_cell.length_c   1.000
_cell.angle_alpha   90.00
_cell.angle_beta   90.00
_cell.angle_gamma   90.00
#
_symmetry.space_group_name_H-M   'P 1'
#
loop_
_entity.id
_entity.type
_entity.pdbx_description
1 polymer ?
#
loop_
_entity_poly.entity_id
_entity_poly.type
_entity_poly.pdbx_seq_one_letter_code
_entity_poly.pdbx_strand_id
1 'polypeptide(L)'
;MVEEGWRCPACGQSRAWCLGDGRCKCRGCGRRYTPSRRRRLDAGLRRRLALCFWQMVPTRQAATVVHLNRKTVQSYYRALRRGIGGREGWSEPEGSGGEGELPKAIKGLVLEGGRIRVVPPQKAAEAPQCAMIYLRTNGPAHPRALSDLQLWVSQGSGTAAETFVRFWTFAGRLSTRSRGQHLQDVPLFFSEVAYRVNQRENPRVIDNLCRLIDGSAP
;
A
#
# COMPACT_ATOMS: atom_id res chain seq x y z
N MET A 1 -13.62 36.84 -6.67
CA MET A 1 -13.20 35.47 -6.34
C MET A 1 -14.13 34.95 -5.26
N VAL A 2 -15.14 34.17 -5.65
CA VAL A 2 -16.18 33.71 -4.72
C VAL A 2 -15.61 32.55 -3.90
N GLU A 3 -15.62 32.71 -2.59
CA GLU A 3 -15.25 31.70 -1.60
C GLU A 3 -16.13 30.45 -1.81
N GLU A 4 -15.55 29.37 -2.35
CA GLU A 4 -16.18 28.05 -2.26
C GLU A 4 -16.36 27.70 -0.78
N GLY A 5 -17.60 27.82 -0.30
CA GLY A 5 -17.95 27.71 1.10
C GLY A 5 -17.55 26.37 1.70
N TRP A 6 -16.66 26.41 2.70
CA TRP A 6 -16.21 25.25 3.46
C TRP A 6 -17.39 24.60 4.18
N ARG A 7 -17.83 23.42 3.72
CA ARG A 7 -18.89 22.66 4.40
C ARG A 7 -18.35 21.97 5.64
N CYS A 8 -19.08 22.09 6.74
CA CYS A 8 -18.78 21.36 7.96
C CYS A 8 -19.01 19.85 7.73
N PRO A 9 -18.02 18.98 8.00
CA PRO A 9 -18.18 17.54 7.82
C PRO A 9 -19.16 16.90 8.81
N ALA A 10 -19.55 17.61 9.87
CA ALA A 10 -20.46 17.09 10.90
C ALA A 10 -21.93 17.46 10.67
N CYS A 11 -22.22 18.69 10.19
CA CYS A 11 -23.60 19.16 10.03
C CYS A 11 -23.92 19.71 8.62
N GLY A 12 -22.98 19.65 7.68
CA GLY A 12 -23.18 20.06 6.29
C GLY A 12 -23.24 21.57 6.03
N GLN A 13 -23.34 22.43 7.06
CA GLN A 13 -23.42 23.88 6.88
C GLN A 13 -22.14 24.46 6.24
N SER A 14 -22.31 25.41 5.30
CA SER A 14 -21.24 26.08 4.55
C SER A 14 -20.62 27.29 5.28
N ARG A 15 -21.15 27.66 6.45
CA ARG A 15 -20.68 28.81 7.23
C ARG A 15 -19.68 28.35 8.28
N ALA A 16 -18.39 28.55 8.00
CA ALA A 16 -17.31 28.33 8.94
C ALA A 16 -16.29 29.47 8.88
N TRP A 17 -15.62 29.75 9.99
CA TRP A 17 -14.51 30.70 10.04
C TRP A 17 -13.20 29.99 10.39
N CYS A 18 -12.08 30.52 9.90
CA CYS A 18 -10.75 30.00 10.23
C CYS A 18 -10.29 30.53 11.59
N LEU A 19 -9.65 29.66 12.36
CA LEU A 19 -8.89 29.98 13.57
C LEU A 19 -7.45 30.30 13.19
N GLY A 20 -6.70 30.96 14.09
CA GLY A 20 -5.30 31.34 13.85
C GLY A 20 -4.34 30.16 13.60
N ASP A 21 -4.74 28.94 13.98
CA ASP A 21 -3.98 27.70 13.75
C ASP A 21 -4.33 26.99 12.43
N GLY A 22 -5.19 27.58 11.61
CA GLY A 22 -5.62 27.05 10.32
C GLY A 22 -6.72 25.98 10.38
N ARG A 23 -7.28 25.67 11.56
CA ARG A 23 -8.53 24.90 11.68
C ARG A 23 -9.73 25.80 11.38
N CYS A 24 -10.84 25.23 10.95
CA CYS A 24 -12.12 25.91 10.83
C CYS A 24 -13.00 25.58 12.04
N LYS A 25 -13.86 26.54 12.43
CA LYS A 25 -14.95 26.29 13.38
C LYS A 25 -16.28 26.51 12.67
N CYS A 26 -17.16 25.51 12.70
CA CYS A 26 -18.49 25.61 12.10
C CYS A 26 -19.37 26.57 12.90
N ARG A 27 -20.12 27.43 12.20
CA ARG A 27 -21.09 28.35 12.82
C ARG A 27 -22.34 27.64 13.35
N GLY A 28 -22.80 26.59 12.69
CA GLY A 28 -23.99 25.84 13.09
C GLY A 28 -23.76 24.96 14.31
N CYS A 29 -22.80 24.04 14.23
CA CYS A 29 -22.59 23.06 15.31
C CYS A 29 -21.44 23.39 16.26
N GLY A 30 -20.70 24.48 16.03
CA GLY A 30 -19.55 24.87 16.86
C GLY A 30 -18.33 23.95 16.74
N ARG A 31 -18.41 22.84 16.00
CA ARG A 31 -17.34 21.84 15.89
C ARG A 31 -16.14 22.42 15.16
N ARG A 32 -14.95 22.20 15.72
CA ARG A 32 -13.68 22.52 15.08
C ARG A 32 -13.29 21.37 14.15
N TYR A 33 -12.85 21.69 12.95
CA TYR A 33 -12.35 20.72 11.98
C TYR A 33 -11.20 21.33 11.20
N THR A 34 -10.17 20.55 10.91
CA THR A 34 -9.19 20.98 9.91
C THR A 34 -9.90 20.80 8.58
N PRO A 35 -10.22 21.88 7.87
CA PRO A 35 -10.83 21.67 6.58
C PRO A 35 -9.83 20.90 5.74
N SER A 36 -10.30 19.92 4.96
CA SER A 36 -9.37 19.12 4.16
C SER A 36 -8.64 20.07 3.23
N ARG A 37 -7.39 20.40 3.55
CA ARG A 37 -6.47 21.02 2.61
C ARG A 37 -6.18 19.94 1.59
N ARG A 38 -7.11 19.70 0.67
CA ARG A 38 -6.79 19.14 -0.63
C ARG A 38 -5.98 20.20 -1.36
N ARG A 39 -4.78 20.50 -0.88
CA ARG A 39 -3.72 20.91 -1.79
C ARG A 39 -3.49 19.66 -2.63
N ARG A 40 -4.34 19.49 -3.65
CA ARG A 40 -4.12 18.54 -4.72
C ARG A 40 -2.70 18.81 -5.15
N LEU A 41 -1.83 17.81 -5.02
CA LEU A 41 -0.50 17.92 -5.58
C LEU A 41 -0.67 18.36 -7.02
N ASP A 42 0.10 19.35 -7.44
CA ASP A 42 0.19 19.67 -8.86
C ASP A 42 0.41 18.38 -9.67
N ALA A 43 -0.18 18.29 -10.87
CA ALA A 43 -0.15 17.09 -11.68
C ALA A 43 1.29 16.65 -11.99
N GLY A 44 2.20 17.60 -12.23
CA GLY A 44 3.61 17.34 -12.45
C GLY A 44 4.29 16.79 -11.20
N LEU A 45 4.02 17.37 -10.03
CA LEU A 45 4.55 16.89 -8.75
C LEU A 45 4.06 15.48 -8.41
N ARG A 46 2.78 15.20 -8.68
CA ARG A 46 2.17 13.88 -8.49
C ARG A 46 2.82 12.83 -9.38
N ARG A 47 3.04 13.16 -10.67
CA ARG A 47 3.72 12.29 -11.62
C ARG A 47 5.14 11.99 -11.18
N ARG A 48 5.91 13.00 -10.75
CA ARG A 48 7.27 12.79 -10.20
C ARG A 48 7.25 11.88 -8.97
N LEU A 49 6.31 12.08 -8.06
CA LEU A 49 6.17 11.24 -6.87
C LEU A 49 5.82 9.79 -7.22
N ALA A 50 4.91 9.57 -8.16
CA ALA A 50 4.55 8.25 -8.68
C ALA A 50 5.74 7.57 -9.38
N LEU A 51 6.54 8.32 -10.14
CA LEU A 51 7.79 7.83 -10.75
C LEU A 51 8.82 7.43 -9.71
N CYS A 52 9.09 8.27 -8.70
CA CYS A 52 9.98 7.93 -7.60
C CYS A 52 9.52 6.66 -6.87
N PHE A 53 8.21 6.55 -6.61
CA PHE A 53 7.64 5.34 -6.04
C PHE A 53 7.90 4.14 -6.96
N TRP A 54 7.53 4.21 -8.24
CA TRP A 54 7.71 3.13 -9.21
C TRP A 54 9.17 2.71 -9.39
N GLN A 55 10.11 3.64 -9.35
CA GLN A 55 11.55 3.36 -9.44
C GLN A 55 12.16 2.88 -8.11
N MET A 56 11.35 2.73 -7.06
CA MET A 56 11.77 2.30 -5.73
C MET A 56 12.79 3.26 -5.10
N VAL A 57 12.67 4.56 -5.40
CA VAL A 57 13.52 5.61 -4.83
C VAL A 57 13.19 5.76 -3.34
N PRO A 58 14.18 5.61 -2.42
CA PRO A 58 13.97 5.77 -0.99
C PRO A 58 13.34 7.12 -0.64
N THR A 59 12.46 7.15 0.37
CA THR A 59 11.68 8.35 0.76
C THR A 59 12.55 9.58 1.01
N ARG A 60 13.76 9.42 1.56
CA ARG A 60 14.73 10.51 1.76
C ARG A 60 15.23 11.10 0.44
N GLN A 61 15.57 10.25 -0.53
CA GLN A 61 16.03 10.71 -1.85
C GLN A 61 14.88 11.30 -2.66
N ALA A 62 13.72 10.64 -2.65
CA ALA A 62 12.51 11.12 -3.32
C ALA A 62 12.08 12.49 -2.78
N ALA A 63 12.20 12.72 -1.47
CA ALA A 63 11.94 14.03 -0.84
C ALA A 63 12.80 15.16 -1.44
N THR A 64 14.07 14.89 -1.71
CA THR A 64 14.96 15.83 -2.42
C THR A 64 14.49 16.06 -3.85
N VAL A 65 14.21 15.00 -4.61
CA VAL A 65 13.79 15.08 -6.02
C VAL A 65 12.48 15.85 -6.21
N VAL A 66 11.53 15.65 -5.31
CA VAL A 66 10.18 16.25 -5.43
C VAL A 66 10.01 17.51 -4.59
N HIS A 67 11.07 17.97 -3.90
CA HIS A 67 11.07 19.13 -3.00
C HIS A 67 9.95 19.11 -1.95
N LEU A 68 9.72 17.94 -1.33
CA LEU A 68 8.75 17.75 -0.25
C LEU A 68 9.43 17.30 1.04
N ASN A 69 8.77 17.51 2.18
CA ASN A 69 9.23 16.95 3.44
C ASN A 69 9.25 15.41 3.36
N ARG A 70 10.29 14.77 3.94
CA ARG A 70 10.42 13.31 4.00
C ARG A 70 9.18 12.61 4.54
N LYS A 71 8.56 13.13 5.61
CA LYS A 71 7.34 12.57 6.22
C LYS A 71 6.15 12.64 5.25
N THR A 72 6.07 13.70 4.46
CA THR A 72 5.05 13.87 3.42
C THR A 72 5.21 12.82 2.31
N VAL A 73 6.42 12.64 1.78
CA VAL A 73 6.70 11.58 0.80
C VAL A 73 6.40 10.19 1.35
N GLN A 74 6.81 9.92 2.60
CA GLN A 74 6.49 8.65 3.28
C GLN A 74 4.98 8.43 3.39
N SER A 75 4.21 9.47 3.73
CA SER A 75 2.76 9.42 3.80
C SER A 75 2.14 9.06 2.43
N TYR A 76 2.58 9.72 1.36
CA TYR A 76 2.10 9.40 0.01
C TYR A 76 2.50 7.99 -0.45
N TYR A 77 3.70 7.53 -0.16
CA TYR A 77 4.11 6.16 -0.46
C TYR A 77 3.24 5.14 0.29
N ARG A 78 2.88 5.42 1.55
CA ARG A 78 1.96 4.59 2.32
C ARG A 78 0.54 4.63 1.73
N ALA A 79 0.07 5.80 1.29
CA ALA A 79 -1.22 5.93 0.61
C ALA A 79 -1.26 5.14 -0.71
N LEU A 80 -0.20 5.19 -1.51
CA LEU A 80 -0.06 4.38 -2.72
C LEU A 80 -0.16 2.89 -2.42
N ARG A 81 0.61 2.40 -1.44
CA ARG A 81 0.55 1.00 -1.01
C ARG A 81 -0.84 0.57 -0.58
N ARG A 82 -1.52 1.39 0.22
CA ARG A 82 -2.91 1.14 0.63
C ARG A 82 -3.87 1.13 -0.55
N GLY A 83 -3.72 2.06 -1.48
CA GLY A 83 -4.51 2.11 -2.71
C GLY A 83 -4.29 0.90 -3.61
N ILE A 84 -3.09 0.32 -3.60
CA ILE A 84 -2.77 -0.95 -4.26
C ILE A 84 -3.45 -2.11 -3.52
N GLY A 85 -3.20 -2.26 -2.21
CA GLY A 85 -3.72 -3.38 -1.42
C GLY A 85 -5.25 -3.38 -1.27
N GLY A 86 -5.89 -2.21 -1.19
CA GLY A 86 -7.34 -2.08 -1.11
C GLY A 86 -8.08 -2.60 -2.35
N ARG A 87 -7.46 -2.52 -3.55
CA ARG A 87 -8.03 -3.11 -4.77
C ARG A 87 -7.97 -4.62 -4.78
N GLU A 88 -7.03 -5.20 -4.04
CA GLU A 88 -6.86 -6.64 -3.96
C GLU A 88 -7.84 -7.28 -2.97
N GLY A 89 -8.72 -6.48 -2.34
CA GLY A 89 -9.73 -6.96 -1.40
C GLY A 89 -9.16 -7.24 -0.01
N TRP A 90 -8.16 -6.47 0.43
CA TRP A 90 -7.59 -6.61 1.76
C TRP A 90 -8.52 -6.08 2.84
N SER A 91 -8.96 -6.96 3.73
CA SER A 91 -9.44 -6.66 5.08
C SER A 91 -8.35 -7.05 6.09
N GLU A 92 -8.07 -6.19 7.07
CA GLU A 92 -7.19 -6.56 8.19
C GLU A 92 -7.79 -7.79 8.90
N PRO A 93 -7.00 -8.84 9.17
CA PRO A 93 -7.50 -9.98 9.92
C PRO A 93 -7.87 -9.51 11.33
N GLU A 94 -9.15 -9.62 11.67
CA GLU A 94 -9.61 -9.47 13.04
C GLU A 94 -8.90 -10.52 13.90
N GLY A 95 -8.39 -10.09 15.05
CA GLY A 95 -7.32 -10.77 15.78
C GLY A 95 -7.54 -12.25 16.09
N SER A 96 -6.43 -12.98 16.25
CA SER A 96 -6.40 -14.25 16.99
C SER A 96 -4.98 -14.52 17.47
N GLY A 97 -4.71 -14.13 18.72
CA GLY A 97 -3.55 -14.58 19.48
C GLY A 97 -3.95 -15.82 20.25
N GLY A 98 -3.73 -16.99 19.65
CA GLY A 98 -3.75 -18.28 20.34
C GLY A 98 -2.31 -18.82 20.37
N GLU A 99 -1.82 -19.18 21.56
CA GLU A 99 -0.53 -19.84 21.74
C GLU A 99 -0.61 -21.30 21.27
N GLY A 100 0.33 -21.72 20.42
CA GLY A 100 0.56 -23.15 20.08
C GLY A 100 0.36 -23.57 18.62
N GLU A 101 -0.02 -22.66 17.71
CA GLU A 101 -0.34 -22.99 16.31
C GLU A 101 0.88 -22.98 15.37
N LEU A 102 0.80 -23.80 14.31
CA LEU A 102 1.66 -23.80 13.12
C LEU A 102 2.10 -22.39 12.69
N PRO A 103 3.25 -22.22 11.98
CA PRO A 103 3.68 -20.90 11.51
C PRO A 103 2.51 -20.24 10.77
N LYS A 104 1.97 -19.17 11.37
CA LYS A 104 0.76 -18.53 10.89
C LYS A 104 1.06 -18.01 9.49
N ALA A 105 0.46 -18.64 8.48
CA ALA A 105 0.57 -18.18 7.10
C ALA A 105 0.12 -16.71 7.10
N ILE A 106 1.02 -15.80 6.73
CA ILE A 106 0.67 -14.37 6.74
C ILE A 106 -0.28 -14.11 5.58
N LYS A 107 0.00 -14.74 4.44
CA LYS A 107 -0.68 -14.52 3.17
C LYS A 107 -0.62 -15.73 2.26
N GLY A 108 -1.62 -15.79 1.39
CA GLY A 108 -1.59 -16.57 0.18
C GLY A 108 -1.32 -15.69 -1.04
N LEU A 109 -0.67 -16.27 -2.03
CA LEU A 109 -0.54 -15.76 -3.39
C LEU A 109 -1.30 -16.72 -4.29
N VAL A 110 -2.10 -16.19 -5.21
CA VAL A 110 -2.78 -17.00 -6.22
C VAL A 110 -2.43 -16.45 -7.59
N LEU A 111 -2.20 -17.34 -8.55
CA LEU A 111 -2.05 -16.97 -9.95
C LEU A 111 -3.40 -17.09 -10.66
N GLU A 112 -4.02 -15.96 -10.98
CA GLU A 112 -5.30 -15.90 -11.72
C GLU A 112 -5.09 -15.15 -13.03
N GLY A 113 -5.35 -15.79 -14.17
CA GLY A 113 -5.21 -15.15 -15.49
C GLY A 113 -3.80 -14.61 -15.76
N GLY A 114 -2.77 -15.33 -15.31
CA GLY A 114 -1.36 -14.90 -15.44
C GLY A 114 -0.95 -13.74 -14.54
N ARG A 115 -1.78 -13.37 -13.56
CA ARG A 115 -1.50 -12.29 -12.61
C ARG A 115 -1.48 -12.80 -11.18
N ILE A 116 -0.50 -12.32 -10.41
CA ILE A 116 -0.37 -12.66 -9.00
C ILE A 116 -1.36 -11.83 -8.20
N ARG A 117 -2.17 -12.47 -7.37
CA ARG A 117 -3.04 -11.81 -6.40
C ARG A 117 -2.60 -12.18 -4.99
N VAL A 118 -2.53 -11.18 -4.12
CA VAL A 118 -2.32 -11.42 -2.69
C VAL A 118 -3.69 -11.60 -2.05
N VAL A 119 -3.92 -12.77 -1.46
CA VAL A 119 -5.22 -13.15 -0.87
C VAL A 119 -5.03 -13.64 0.57
N PRO A 120 -6.12 -13.72 1.35
CA PRO A 120 -6.07 -14.42 2.64
C PRO A 120 -5.59 -15.88 2.46
N PRO A 121 -4.84 -16.42 3.44
CA PRO A 121 -4.33 -17.80 3.40
C PRO A 121 -5.37 -18.86 3.04
N GLN A 122 -6.59 -18.74 3.59
CA GLN A 122 -7.69 -19.69 3.38
C GLN A 122 -8.09 -19.76 1.91
N LYS A 123 -8.26 -18.58 1.28
CA LYS A 123 -8.60 -18.48 -0.14
C LYS A 123 -7.50 -19.01 -1.05
N ALA A 124 -6.23 -18.84 -0.67
CA ALA A 124 -5.15 -19.42 -1.46
C ALA A 124 -5.10 -20.94 -1.37
N ALA A 125 -5.39 -21.53 -0.21
CA ALA A 125 -5.41 -22.98 -0.05
C ALA A 125 -6.44 -23.67 -0.96
N GLU A 126 -7.51 -22.97 -1.32
CA GLU A 126 -8.55 -23.44 -2.24
C GLU A 126 -8.18 -23.29 -3.72
N ALA A 127 -7.13 -22.51 -4.04
CA ALA A 127 -6.80 -22.18 -5.41
C ALA A 127 -5.85 -23.23 -6.05
N PRO A 128 -6.06 -23.58 -7.33
CA PRO A 128 -5.27 -24.62 -8.00
C PRO A 128 -3.81 -24.25 -8.23
N GLN A 129 -3.50 -22.95 -8.34
CA GLN A 129 -2.15 -22.44 -8.51
C GLN A 129 -1.87 -21.38 -7.45
N CYS A 130 -1.36 -21.83 -6.30
CA CYS A 130 -1.13 -20.94 -5.17
C CYS A 130 0.26 -21.09 -4.58
N ALA A 131 0.67 -20.06 -3.87
CA ALA A 131 1.83 -20.10 -3.02
C ALA A 131 1.50 -19.48 -1.66
N MET A 132 1.98 -20.09 -0.60
CA MET A 132 1.75 -19.65 0.77
C MET A 132 3.01 -18.99 1.31
N ILE A 133 2.84 -17.85 1.97
CA ILE A 133 3.94 -17.11 2.62
C ILE A 133 3.82 -17.34 4.12
N TYR A 134 4.82 -17.99 4.68
CA TYR A 134 4.90 -18.32 6.10
C TYR A 134 5.91 -17.44 6.82
N LEU A 135 5.61 -17.09 8.08
CA LEU A 135 6.61 -16.61 9.03
C LEU A 135 7.38 -17.78 9.58
N ARG A 136 8.71 -17.72 9.50
CA ARG A 136 9.59 -18.62 10.23
C ARG A 136 9.65 -18.13 11.68
N THR A 137 8.78 -18.69 12.51
CA THR A 137 8.62 -18.31 13.92
C THR A 137 9.74 -18.91 14.78
N ASN A 138 10.93 -18.30 14.75
CA ASN A 138 11.96 -18.52 15.77
C ASN A 138 12.18 -17.27 16.67
N GLY A 139 11.28 -16.28 16.62
CA GLY A 139 11.43 -15.00 17.31
C GLY A 139 10.15 -14.15 17.28
N PRO A 140 10.16 -12.93 17.88
CA PRO A 140 8.96 -12.15 18.19
C PRO A 140 8.07 -11.91 16.96
N ALA A 141 6.77 -11.72 17.21
CA ALA A 141 5.61 -11.75 16.29
C ALA A 141 5.67 -10.92 14.97
N HIS A 142 6.78 -10.26 14.66
CA HIS A 142 6.99 -9.52 13.41
C HIS A 142 8.29 -9.94 12.71
N PRO A 143 8.25 -10.27 11.41
CA PRO A 143 9.45 -10.56 10.64
C PRO A 143 10.37 -9.35 10.62
N ARG A 144 11.66 -9.58 10.87
CA ARG A 144 12.68 -8.53 10.84
C ARG A 144 13.41 -8.49 9.50
N ALA A 145 13.30 -9.56 8.71
CA ALA A 145 13.81 -9.69 7.36
C ALA A 145 12.94 -10.60 6.48
N LEU A 146 13.06 -10.49 5.15
CA LEU A 146 12.43 -11.47 4.24
C LEU A 146 13.05 -12.88 4.33
N SER A 147 14.29 -12.99 4.83
CA SER A 147 14.90 -14.30 5.14
C SER A 147 14.14 -15.06 6.22
N ASP A 148 13.33 -14.35 7.01
CA ASP A 148 12.44 -14.93 8.01
C ASP A 148 11.14 -15.44 7.37
N LEU A 149 10.97 -15.29 6.05
CA LEU A 149 9.79 -15.73 5.33
C LEU A 149 10.14 -16.90 4.40
N GLN A 150 9.23 -17.87 4.33
CA GLN A 150 9.31 -18.98 3.39
C GLN A 150 8.15 -18.91 2.41
N LEU A 151 8.44 -19.11 1.13
CA LEU A 151 7.44 -19.27 0.09
C LEU A 151 7.29 -20.76 -0.21
N TRP A 152 6.09 -21.29 0.00
CA TRP A 152 5.74 -22.65 -0.39
C TRP A 152 4.81 -22.58 -1.59
N VAL A 153 5.16 -23.22 -2.69
CA VAL A 153 4.34 -23.24 -3.91
C VAL A 153 3.62 -24.59 -3.94
N SER A 154 2.29 -24.59 -3.90
CA SER A 154 1.51 -25.81 -4.12
C SER A 154 1.59 -26.16 -5.61
N GLN A 155 1.50 -27.45 -5.94
CA GLN A 155 1.73 -28.02 -7.27
C GLN A 155 1.37 -27.08 -8.44
N GLY A 156 2.39 -26.55 -9.11
CA GLY A 156 2.24 -25.68 -10.27
C GLY A 156 3.05 -26.22 -11.45
N SER A 157 2.41 -26.34 -12.61
CA SER A 157 3.11 -26.66 -13.86
C SER A 157 3.81 -25.41 -14.41
N GLY A 158 5.05 -25.60 -14.87
CA GLY A 158 5.86 -24.64 -15.66
C GLY A 158 5.70 -23.16 -15.30
N THR A 159 4.88 -22.46 -16.08
CA THR A 159 4.74 -21.00 -16.08
C THR A 159 4.30 -20.40 -14.74
N ALA A 160 3.54 -21.16 -13.93
CA ALA A 160 3.11 -20.69 -12.62
C ALA A 160 4.28 -20.63 -11.63
N ALA A 161 5.10 -21.69 -11.59
CA ALA A 161 6.29 -21.75 -10.76
C ALA A 161 7.28 -20.64 -11.12
N GLU A 162 7.53 -20.41 -12.42
CA GLU A 162 8.39 -19.32 -12.88
C GLU A 162 7.88 -17.94 -12.44
N THR A 163 6.56 -17.73 -12.48
CA THR A 163 5.93 -16.47 -12.08
C THR A 163 6.11 -16.21 -10.58
N PHE A 164 5.91 -17.23 -9.74
CA PHE A 164 6.15 -17.13 -8.30
C PHE A 164 7.63 -16.95 -7.95
N VAL A 165 8.54 -17.61 -8.66
CA VAL A 165 10.00 -17.41 -8.50
C VAL A 165 10.37 -15.97 -8.83
N ARG A 166 9.90 -15.43 -9.96
CA ARG A 166 10.15 -14.03 -10.35
C ARG A 166 9.62 -13.07 -9.30
N PHE A 167 8.43 -13.32 -8.76
CA PHE A 167 7.87 -12.54 -7.65
C PHE A 167 8.77 -12.59 -6.43
N TRP A 168 9.18 -13.79 -6.00
CA TRP A 168 10.00 -13.95 -4.80
C TRP A 168 11.38 -13.31 -4.93
N THR A 169 12.05 -13.49 -6.06
CA THR A 169 13.33 -12.83 -6.37
C THR A 169 13.17 -11.31 -6.37
N PHE A 170 12.06 -10.79 -6.90
CA PHE A 170 11.78 -9.36 -6.88
C PHE A 170 11.50 -8.84 -5.46
N ALA A 171 10.71 -9.56 -4.67
CA ALA A 171 10.47 -9.26 -3.26
C ALA A 171 11.78 -9.21 -2.46
N GLY A 172 12.64 -10.23 -2.63
CA GLY A 172 13.98 -10.31 -2.04
C GLY A 172 14.78 -9.03 -2.30
N ARG A 173 14.93 -8.65 -3.57
CA ARG A 173 15.65 -7.43 -3.97
C ARG A 173 15.02 -6.16 -3.40
N LEU A 174 13.70 -6.06 -3.39
CA LEU A 174 13.01 -4.87 -2.85
C LEU A 174 13.23 -4.73 -1.34
N SER A 175 13.18 -5.82 -0.59
CA SER A 175 13.34 -5.76 0.87
C SER A 175 14.69 -5.22 1.32
N THR A 176 15.77 -5.59 0.64
CA THR A 176 17.14 -5.13 0.96
C THR A 176 17.27 -3.62 0.81
N ARG A 177 16.63 -3.04 -0.22
CA ARG A 177 16.65 -1.59 -0.49
C ARG A 177 15.87 -0.79 0.55
N SER A 178 14.85 -1.39 1.14
CA SER A 178 13.91 -0.71 2.02
C SER A 178 14.30 -0.73 3.50
N ARG A 179 15.45 -1.36 3.85
CA ARG A 179 16.02 -1.41 5.21
C ARG A 179 14.97 -1.70 6.30
N GLY A 180 14.04 -2.62 6.05
CA GLY A 180 13.02 -3.03 7.01
C GLY A 180 11.82 -2.10 7.18
N GLN A 181 11.76 -0.92 6.55
CA GLN A 181 10.60 -0.01 6.67
C GLN A 181 9.28 -0.63 6.17
N HIS A 182 9.34 -1.61 5.27
CA HIS A 182 8.17 -2.30 4.74
C HIS A 182 7.70 -3.48 5.59
N LEU A 183 8.53 -3.96 6.52
CA LEU A 183 8.19 -5.11 7.36
C LEU A 183 7.26 -4.75 8.52
N GLN A 184 7.04 -3.45 8.76
CA GLN A 184 5.96 -2.97 9.62
C GLN A 184 4.58 -3.23 9.01
N ASP A 185 4.50 -3.47 7.70
CA ASP A 185 3.25 -3.72 6.97
C ASP A 185 3.50 -4.72 5.83
N VAL A 186 3.86 -5.94 6.24
CA VAL A 186 4.16 -7.06 5.34
C VAL A 186 3.04 -7.33 4.33
N PRO A 187 1.75 -7.26 4.68
CA PRO A 187 0.66 -7.37 3.71
C PRO A 187 0.75 -6.36 2.58
N LEU A 188 0.88 -5.06 2.90
CA LEU A 188 0.97 -4.01 1.88
C LEU A 188 2.26 -4.13 1.06
N PHE A 189 3.35 -4.62 1.67
CA PHE A 189 4.58 -4.91 0.94
C PHE A 189 4.34 -5.95 -0.17
N PHE A 190 3.70 -7.08 0.14
CA PHE A 190 3.44 -8.10 -0.88
C PHE A 190 2.46 -7.65 -1.94
N SER A 191 1.43 -6.87 -1.58
CA SER A 191 0.55 -6.24 -2.57
C SER A 191 1.31 -5.29 -3.50
N GLU A 192 2.27 -4.51 -2.97
CA GLU A 192 3.15 -3.68 -3.81
C GLU A 192 4.00 -4.54 -4.76
N VAL A 193 4.60 -5.63 -4.27
CA VAL A 193 5.42 -6.54 -5.09
C VAL A 193 4.55 -7.16 -6.20
N ALA A 194 3.36 -7.67 -5.86
CA ALA A 194 2.44 -8.28 -6.82
C ALA A 194 2.03 -7.27 -7.89
N TYR A 195 1.65 -6.06 -7.49
CA TYR A 195 1.33 -4.96 -8.39
C TYR A 195 2.48 -4.66 -9.36
N ARG A 196 3.73 -4.58 -8.87
CA ARG A 196 4.89 -4.30 -9.73
C ARG A 196 5.17 -5.38 -10.75
N VAL A 197 5.05 -6.65 -10.35
CA VAL A 197 5.21 -7.79 -11.25
C VAL A 197 4.12 -7.75 -12.33
N ASN A 198 2.86 -7.57 -11.92
CA ASN A 198 1.71 -7.57 -12.83
C ASN A 198 1.67 -6.36 -13.78
N GLN A 199 2.19 -5.20 -13.35
CA GLN A 199 2.11 -3.94 -14.09
C GLN A 199 3.41 -3.59 -14.80
N ARG A 200 4.40 -4.49 -14.82
CA ARG A 200 5.74 -4.23 -15.37
C ARG A 200 5.71 -3.73 -16.83
N GLU A 201 4.82 -4.31 -17.62
CA GLU A 201 4.67 -4.01 -19.05
C GLU A 201 3.54 -3.01 -19.33
N ASN A 202 2.86 -2.51 -18.30
CA ASN A 202 1.76 -1.57 -18.48
C ASN A 202 2.29 -0.14 -18.73
N PRO A 203 2.12 0.44 -19.93
CA PRO A 203 2.61 1.79 -20.23
C PRO A 203 1.90 2.88 -19.41
N ARG A 204 0.73 2.58 -18.83
CA ARG A 204 -0.09 3.51 -18.04
C ARG A 204 0.10 3.36 -16.53
N VAL A 205 1.10 2.60 -16.08
CA VAL A 205 1.31 2.36 -14.63
C VAL A 205 1.47 3.64 -13.83
N ILE A 206 2.17 4.64 -14.38
CA ILE A 206 2.38 5.94 -13.71
C ILE A 206 1.06 6.71 -13.57
N ASP A 207 0.20 6.67 -14.59
CA ASP A 207 -1.09 7.35 -14.55
C ASP A 207 -2.03 6.68 -13.53
N ASN A 208 -1.99 5.34 -13.46
CA ASN A 208 -2.73 4.58 -12.46
C ASN A 208 -2.29 4.92 -11.03
N LEU A 209 -0.97 5.02 -10.79
CA LEU A 209 -0.42 5.47 -9.51
C LEU A 209 -0.81 6.92 -9.19
N CYS A 210 -0.85 7.81 -10.18
CA CYS A 210 -1.31 9.18 -9.98
C CYS A 210 -2.75 9.23 -9.47
N ARG A 211 -3.67 8.44 -10.06
CA ARG A 211 -5.07 8.37 -9.60
C ARG A 211 -5.19 7.88 -8.15
N LEU A 212 -4.35 6.91 -7.75
CA LEU A 212 -4.29 6.43 -6.38
C LEU A 212 -3.86 7.54 -5.39
N ILE A 213 -2.95 8.43 -5.78
CA ILE A 213 -2.53 9.58 -4.94
C ILE A 213 -3.70 10.56 -4.72
N ASP A 214 -4.57 10.73 -5.72
CA ASP A 214 -5.74 11.62 -5.61
C ASP A 214 -6.85 11.06 -4.73
N GLY A 215 -6.77 9.78 -4.37
CA GLY A 215 -7.92 9.05 -3.81
C GLY A 215 -9.05 8.90 -4.82
N SER A 216 -8.79 9.14 -6.11
CA SER A 216 -9.70 8.83 -7.20
C SER A 216 -9.53 7.35 -7.50
N ALA A 217 -10.34 6.52 -6.86
CA ALA A 217 -10.56 5.17 -7.37
C ALA A 217 -11.07 5.30 -8.82
N PRO A 218 -10.49 4.57 -9.79
CA PRO A 218 -11.07 4.46 -11.12
C PRO A 218 -12.39 3.70 -11.07
#